data_AF-A0A9D0Q482-F1
#
_entry.id   AF-A0A9D0Q482-F1
#
_cell.length_a   1.000
_cell.length_b   1.000
_cell.length_c   1.000
_cell.angle_alpha   90.00
_cell.angle_beta   90.00
_cell.angle_gamma   90.00
#
_symmetry.space_group_name_H-M   'P 1'
#
loop_
_entity.id
_entity.type
_entity.pdbx_description
1 polymer ?
#
loop_
_entity_poly.entity_id
_entity_poly.type
_entity_poly.pdbx_seq_one_letter_code
_entity_poly.pdbx_strand_id
1 'polypeptide(L)'
;MINNLRLKTILGNFKIKDHTLAYEDFIARTFNMCIDEGMEYGKIVPSRAFCSDESQGFPIILITKHFSAFPFDHGLVGGIMAKGRNGAYAHHAQDLVIFQASHVGYDKDTDHFGTYRRLQTSDCHHSSNCGQVQATLDWYQQEYAFACDSTLLQCIDNEYYITIDKLLLNQEYDEGLFLQLSKLIATKKGKRQDPINILSTAKVFPASTALIDFLKEQNYQWSEKKPEAIGEYLKPDLFYFKKTLTNDNHVEKNLFQFMPWIVTSNEPMLSAAEVNVQIEFDKSYRSIVREPEYQQRNLIYIAGLNIDISPTNGQLFSETQFVPWAAYVQNKDGSHYILEQDELYQRLLNSSSDNPHVTDMNEALLETSTD
;
A
#
# COMPACT_ATOMS: atom_id res chain seq x y z
N MET A 1 -14.12 19.13 7.39
CA MET A 1 -12.77 19.50 7.87
C MET A 1 -12.10 18.40 8.70
N ILE A 2 -12.79 17.73 9.63
CA ILE A 2 -12.19 16.68 10.49
C ILE A 2 -11.73 15.41 9.72
N ASN A 3 -12.44 14.97 8.67
CA ASN A 3 -12.01 13.81 7.88
C ASN A 3 -10.76 14.08 7.02
N ASN A 4 -10.55 15.31 6.52
CA ASN A 4 -9.38 15.65 5.71
C ASN A 4 -8.07 15.73 6.52
N LEU A 5 -8.14 15.96 7.83
CA LEU A 5 -6.95 16.03 8.70
C LEU A 5 -6.36 14.62 8.97
N ARG A 6 -7.23 13.60 9.06
CA ARG A 6 -6.85 12.21 9.38
C ARG A 6 -6.18 11.47 8.21
N LEU A 7 -6.38 11.97 6.99
CA LEU A 7 -5.88 11.38 5.75
C LEU A 7 -4.53 11.97 5.32
N LYS A 8 -4.32 13.27 5.50
CA LYS A 8 -2.98 13.88 5.39
C LYS A 8 -1.97 13.30 6.39
N THR A 9 -2.45 12.74 7.50
CA THR A 9 -1.63 12.11 8.55
C THR A 9 -1.33 10.62 8.30
N ILE A 10 -2.03 9.95 7.38
CA ILE A 10 -1.77 8.54 7.01
C ILE A 10 -1.18 8.46 5.59
N LEU A 11 -1.58 9.29 4.64
CA LEU A 11 -0.97 9.29 3.30
C LEU A 11 0.31 10.15 3.24
N GLY A 12 0.44 11.15 4.11
CA GLY A 12 1.57 12.07 4.11
C GLY A 12 2.60 11.67 5.17
N ASN A 13 3.61 10.89 4.77
CA ASN A 13 4.97 10.83 5.34
C ASN A 13 5.75 9.57 4.93
N PHE A 14 5.19 8.67 4.10
CA PHE A 14 5.96 7.53 3.58
C PHE A 14 7.00 8.03 2.57
N LYS A 15 8.26 8.09 2.99
CA LYS A 15 9.37 8.53 2.15
C LYS A 15 9.96 7.32 1.43
N ILE A 16 9.85 7.29 0.10
CA ILE A 16 10.55 6.29 -0.73
C ILE A 16 11.92 6.81 -1.13
N LYS A 17 11.93 8.02 -1.68
CA LYS A 17 13.17 8.69 -2.08
C LYS A 17 14.08 8.86 -0.86
N ASP A 18 15.36 8.53 -1.05
CA ASP A 18 16.41 8.62 -0.04
C ASP A 18 16.27 7.67 1.17
N HIS A 19 15.26 6.79 1.18
CA HIS A 19 15.01 5.78 2.22
C HIS A 19 14.97 4.36 1.66
N THR A 20 15.39 4.17 0.42
CA THR A 20 15.37 2.86 -0.25
C THR A 20 16.71 2.17 -0.07
N LEU A 21 16.68 0.91 0.38
CA LEU A 21 17.85 0.04 0.52
C LEU A 21 17.73 -1.12 -0.47
N ALA A 22 18.86 -1.57 -1.02
CA ALA A 22 18.89 -2.89 -1.65
C ALA A 22 18.56 -3.95 -0.59
N TYR A 23 17.76 -4.98 -0.94
CA TYR A 23 17.28 -5.92 0.07
C TYR A 23 18.41 -6.67 0.80
N GLU A 24 19.49 -6.98 0.08
CA GLU A 24 20.70 -7.60 0.65
C GLU A 24 21.36 -6.71 1.72
N ASP A 25 21.48 -5.41 1.46
CA ASP A 25 22.02 -4.44 2.42
C ASP A 25 21.07 -4.28 3.62
N PHE A 26 19.77 -4.17 3.36
CA PHE A 26 18.75 -4.08 4.40
C PHE A 26 18.79 -5.26 5.38
N ILE A 27 18.85 -6.49 4.87
CA ILE A 27 18.76 -7.66 5.74
C ILE A 27 20.05 -7.88 6.55
N ALA A 28 21.22 -7.58 5.98
CA ALA A 28 22.49 -7.65 6.68
C ALA A 28 22.54 -6.63 7.82
N ARG A 29 22.12 -5.39 7.54
CA ARG A 29 21.99 -4.32 8.54
C ARG A 29 20.99 -4.68 9.63
N THR A 30 19.86 -5.28 9.25
CA THR A 30 18.84 -5.70 10.23
C THR A 30 19.36 -6.77 11.16
N PHE A 31 20.08 -7.77 10.64
CA PHE A 31 20.71 -8.78 11.47
C PHE A 31 21.68 -8.13 12.47
N ASN A 32 22.55 -7.24 12.02
CA ASN A 32 23.49 -6.55 12.90
C ASN A 32 22.77 -5.65 13.92
N MET A 33 21.68 -4.98 13.53
CA MET A 33 20.80 -4.25 14.44
C MET A 33 20.22 -5.17 15.52
N CYS A 34 19.79 -6.40 15.19
CA CYS A 34 19.34 -7.37 16.19
C CYS A 34 20.43 -7.66 17.24
N ILE A 35 21.69 -7.82 16.80
CA ILE A 35 22.82 -8.03 17.70
C ILE A 35 23.09 -6.79 18.56
N ASP A 36 23.03 -5.58 17.97
CA ASP A 36 23.18 -4.30 18.68
C ASP A 36 22.11 -4.10 19.76
N GLU A 37 20.87 -4.59 19.52
CA GLU A 37 19.77 -4.61 20.50
C GLU A 37 19.90 -5.73 21.56
N GLY A 38 20.99 -6.50 21.53
CA GLY A 38 21.29 -7.52 22.54
C GLY A 38 20.61 -8.87 22.30
N MET A 39 20.19 -9.16 21.06
CA MET A 39 19.79 -10.51 20.66
C MET A 39 21.02 -11.41 20.46
N GLU A 40 20.85 -12.72 20.65
CA GLU A 40 21.95 -13.68 20.59
C GLU A 40 22.03 -14.39 19.22
N TYR A 41 23.20 -14.36 18.59
CA TYR A 41 23.46 -15.10 17.36
C TYR A 41 23.15 -16.60 17.53
N GLY A 42 22.52 -17.20 16.52
CA GLY A 42 22.08 -18.61 16.55
C GLY A 42 20.84 -18.86 17.42
N LYS A 43 20.28 -17.83 18.06
CA LYS A 43 19.05 -17.88 18.85
C LYS A 43 17.93 -16.97 18.34
N ILE A 44 18.18 -16.27 17.23
CA ILE A 44 17.20 -15.45 16.53
C ILE A 44 16.50 -16.30 15.47
N VAL A 45 15.18 -16.43 15.54
CA VAL A 45 14.40 -16.96 14.42
C VAL A 45 13.69 -15.79 13.74
N PRO A 46 13.74 -15.72 12.40
CA PRO A 46 12.97 -14.74 11.65
C PRO A 46 11.56 -15.25 11.31
N SER A 47 10.69 -14.30 11.02
CA SER A 47 9.35 -14.52 10.50
C SER A 47 9.09 -13.53 9.39
N ARG A 48 8.29 -13.93 8.39
CA ARG A 48 7.87 -13.05 7.30
C ARG A 48 6.36 -13.03 7.09
N ALA A 49 5.82 -11.83 6.89
CA ALA A 49 4.45 -11.56 6.47
C ALA A 49 4.46 -10.87 5.11
N PHE A 50 4.90 -11.61 4.09
CA PHE A 50 4.96 -11.17 2.69
C PHE A 50 3.82 -11.80 1.87
N CYS A 51 3.57 -11.23 0.69
CA CYS A 51 2.70 -11.83 -0.30
C CYS A 51 3.26 -13.17 -0.80
N SER A 52 2.39 -14.03 -1.33
CA SER A 52 2.75 -15.35 -1.89
C SER A 52 3.27 -15.30 -3.34
N ASP A 53 3.41 -14.10 -3.91
CA ASP A 53 3.94 -13.87 -5.26
C ASP A 53 5.40 -14.35 -5.36
N GLU A 54 5.82 -14.90 -6.50
CA GLU A 54 7.14 -15.49 -6.67
C GLU A 54 8.27 -14.45 -6.60
N SER A 55 7.98 -13.18 -6.91
CA SER A 55 8.91 -12.05 -6.76
C SER A 55 9.41 -11.90 -5.31
N GLN A 56 8.63 -12.37 -4.32
CA GLN A 56 8.98 -12.31 -2.90
C GLN A 56 9.94 -13.44 -2.46
N GLY A 57 10.27 -14.37 -3.35
CA GLY A 57 11.16 -15.51 -3.05
C GLY A 57 12.59 -15.10 -2.73
N PHE A 58 13.14 -14.10 -3.44
CA PHE A 58 14.52 -13.65 -3.24
C PHE A 58 14.74 -13.04 -1.84
N PRO A 59 13.86 -12.14 -1.34
CA PRO A 59 13.84 -11.73 0.06
C PRO A 59 13.90 -12.88 1.08
N ILE A 60 13.15 -13.96 0.86
CA ILE A 60 13.11 -15.12 1.78
C ILE A 60 14.45 -15.86 1.81
N ILE A 61 15.11 -16.01 0.65
CA ILE A 61 16.44 -16.61 0.55
C ILE A 61 17.45 -15.77 1.35
N LEU A 62 17.44 -14.45 1.18
CA LEU A 62 18.35 -13.56 1.88
C LEU A 62 18.12 -13.55 3.40
N ILE A 63 16.86 -13.53 3.87
CA ILE A 63 16.54 -13.71 5.30
C ILE A 63 17.15 -15.01 5.84
N THR A 64 16.93 -16.12 5.13
CA THR A 64 17.44 -17.44 5.54
C THR A 64 18.97 -17.43 5.64
N LYS A 65 19.65 -16.83 4.66
CA LYS A 65 21.10 -16.73 4.61
C LYS A 65 21.69 -15.95 5.79
N HIS A 66 21.07 -14.83 6.17
CA HIS A 66 21.61 -13.96 7.23
C HIS A 66 21.26 -14.40 8.65
N PHE A 67 20.12 -15.09 8.84
CA PHE A 67 19.69 -15.55 10.16
C PHE A 67 19.95 -17.04 10.41
N SER A 68 20.48 -17.78 9.42
CA SER A 68 20.72 -19.23 9.48
C SER A 68 19.48 -20.04 9.83
N ALA A 69 18.29 -19.50 9.56
CA ALA A 69 17.01 -20.10 9.89
C ALA A 69 15.97 -19.71 8.84
N PHE A 70 15.21 -20.69 8.34
CA PHE A 70 14.09 -20.43 7.44
C PHE A 70 13.02 -19.60 8.18
N PRO A 71 12.53 -18.50 7.58
CA PRO A 71 11.56 -17.66 8.26
C PRO A 71 10.23 -18.36 8.45
N PHE A 72 9.68 -18.26 9.66
CA PHE A 72 8.31 -18.67 9.93
C PHE A 72 7.33 -17.86 9.08
N ASP A 73 6.30 -18.52 8.57
CA ASP A 73 5.32 -17.89 7.69
C ASP A 73 4.15 -17.25 8.50
N HIS A 74 4.19 -15.93 8.63
CA HIS A 74 3.05 -15.12 9.09
C HIS A 74 2.21 -14.56 7.95
N GLY A 75 2.64 -14.71 6.70
CA GLY A 75 2.06 -14.02 5.55
C GLY A 75 0.74 -14.60 5.10
N LEU A 76 -0.15 -13.70 4.71
CA LEU A 76 -1.24 -13.95 3.80
C LEU A 76 -1.04 -13.05 2.56
N VAL A 77 -1.78 -13.36 1.49
CA VAL A 77 -1.70 -12.64 0.22
C VAL A 77 -1.90 -11.12 0.44
N GLY A 78 -1.08 -10.32 -0.23
CA GLY A 78 -1.07 -8.86 -0.10
C GLY A 78 -0.20 -8.32 1.04
N GLY A 79 0.55 -9.16 1.75
CA GLY A 79 1.43 -8.73 2.85
C GLY A 79 0.69 -8.54 4.18
N ILE A 80 -0.42 -9.27 4.36
CA ILE A 80 -1.25 -9.24 5.56
C ILE A 80 -0.65 -10.18 6.61
N MET A 81 -0.62 -9.76 7.88
CA MET A 81 -0.13 -10.60 8.96
C MET A 81 -1.24 -11.51 9.52
N ALA A 82 -1.00 -12.82 9.51
CA ALA A 82 -1.83 -13.84 10.16
C ALA A 82 -1.62 -13.83 11.68
N LYS A 83 -2.22 -12.85 12.35
CA LYS A 83 -2.10 -12.61 13.81
C LYS A 83 -2.38 -13.82 14.70
N GLY A 84 -3.25 -14.73 14.25
CA GLY A 84 -3.52 -15.99 14.98
C GLY A 84 -2.33 -16.95 15.05
N ARG A 85 -1.21 -16.65 14.37
CA ARG A 85 0.03 -17.44 14.42
C ARG A 85 1.05 -16.89 15.41
N ASN A 86 0.77 -15.76 16.06
CA ASN A 86 1.71 -15.08 16.96
C ASN A 86 2.21 -16.01 18.08
N GLY A 87 1.29 -16.58 18.87
CA GLY A 87 1.64 -17.53 19.94
C GLY A 87 2.42 -18.76 19.47
N ALA A 88 2.07 -19.33 18.31
CA ALA A 88 2.82 -20.46 17.75
C ALA A 88 4.27 -20.08 17.45
N TYR A 89 4.47 -18.94 16.80
CA TYR A 89 5.81 -18.42 16.48
C TYR A 89 6.64 -18.09 17.72
N ALA A 90 6.01 -17.58 18.78
CA ALA A 90 6.69 -17.19 20.01
C ALA A 90 7.50 -18.32 20.67
N HIS A 91 7.11 -19.58 20.43
CA HIS A 91 7.78 -20.75 20.99
C HIS A 91 8.99 -21.23 20.17
N HIS A 92 9.27 -20.64 19.01
CA HIS A 92 10.28 -21.18 18.09
C HIS A 92 11.71 -20.81 18.46
N ALA A 93 11.92 -19.74 19.26
CA ALA A 93 13.25 -19.23 19.57
C ALA A 93 13.30 -18.43 20.86
N GLN A 94 14.51 -18.02 21.26
CA GLN A 94 14.73 -17.08 22.36
C GLN A 94 14.43 -15.65 21.90
N ASP A 95 15.03 -15.27 20.77
CA ASP A 95 14.94 -13.94 20.17
C ASP A 95 14.16 -14.02 18.85
N LEU A 96 13.34 -13.01 18.57
CA LEU A 96 12.38 -13.06 17.47
C LEU A 96 12.51 -11.80 16.60
N VAL A 97 12.52 -11.99 15.28
CA VAL A 97 12.37 -10.86 14.34
C VAL A 97 11.22 -11.12 13.38
N ILE A 98 10.38 -10.12 13.13
CA ILE A 98 9.22 -10.22 12.24
C ILE A 98 9.37 -9.16 11.15
N PHE A 99 9.38 -9.60 9.90
CA PHE A 99 9.33 -8.75 8.73
C PHE A 99 7.92 -8.73 8.15
N GLN A 100 7.29 -7.57 8.02
CA GLN A 100 6.03 -7.44 7.28
C GLN A 100 6.23 -6.47 6.13
N ALA A 101 5.78 -6.87 4.95
CA ALA A 101 5.85 -6.01 3.79
C ALA A 101 4.66 -6.22 2.87
N SER A 102 4.07 -5.10 2.44
CA SER A 102 3.37 -5.09 1.15
C SER A 102 4.42 -4.97 0.04
N HIS A 103 4.01 -5.19 -1.21
CA HIS A 103 4.93 -5.15 -2.33
C HIS A 103 4.30 -4.55 -3.58
N VAL A 104 5.16 -4.01 -4.43
CA VAL A 104 4.79 -3.40 -5.70
C VAL A 104 5.90 -3.60 -6.71
N GLY A 105 5.51 -3.94 -7.94
CA GLY A 105 6.45 -4.08 -9.06
C GLY A 105 6.88 -2.71 -9.56
N TYR A 106 8.10 -2.59 -10.04
CA TYR A 106 8.60 -1.38 -10.69
C TYR A 106 9.31 -1.71 -11.98
N ASP A 107 8.78 -1.21 -13.09
CA ASP A 107 9.39 -1.38 -14.41
C ASP A 107 10.31 -0.19 -14.72
N LYS A 108 11.63 -0.46 -14.73
CA LYS A 108 12.67 0.54 -15.01
C LYS A 108 12.58 1.08 -16.44
N ASP A 109 12.04 0.30 -17.39
CA ASP A 109 11.96 0.71 -18.80
C ASP A 109 10.85 1.76 -19.02
N THR A 110 9.73 1.61 -18.31
CA THR A 110 8.59 2.52 -18.40
C THR A 110 8.53 3.55 -17.29
N ASP A 111 9.32 3.40 -16.22
CA ASP A 111 9.29 4.22 -15.00
C ASP A 111 7.90 4.20 -14.33
N HIS A 112 7.27 3.02 -14.26
CA HIS A 112 5.91 2.84 -13.72
C HIS A 112 5.87 1.79 -12.62
N PHE A 113 5.05 2.05 -11.60
CA PHE A 113 4.77 1.08 -10.54
C PHE A 113 3.58 0.18 -10.87
N GLY A 114 3.54 -0.98 -10.21
CA GLY A 114 2.45 -1.94 -10.26
C GLY A 114 2.60 -3.04 -11.31
N THR A 115 3.66 -3.01 -12.13
CA THR A 115 3.91 -4.02 -13.17
C THR A 115 5.22 -4.77 -12.94
N TYR A 116 5.25 -6.02 -13.40
CA TYR A 116 6.42 -6.90 -13.24
C TYR A 116 6.48 -7.92 -14.39
N ARG A 117 7.69 -8.17 -14.89
CA ARG A 117 7.93 -9.15 -15.96
C ARG A 117 7.96 -10.59 -15.43
N ARG A 118 7.07 -11.43 -15.94
CA ARG A 118 6.96 -12.84 -15.51
C ARG A 118 7.88 -13.74 -16.35
N LEU A 119 9.13 -13.92 -15.92
CA LEU A 119 10.16 -14.65 -16.69
C LEU A 119 9.82 -16.10 -17.05
N GLN A 120 8.94 -16.75 -16.29
CA GLN A 120 8.57 -18.15 -16.49
C GLN A 120 7.41 -18.34 -17.48
N THR A 121 6.89 -17.26 -18.07
CA THR A 121 5.87 -17.34 -19.13
C THR A 121 6.55 -17.40 -20.49
N SER A 122 5.91 -18.06 -21.46
CA SER A 122 6.48 -18.29 -22.80
C SER A 122 6.86 -17.01 -23.55
N ASP A 123 6.18 -15.91 -23.24
CA ASP A 123 6.37 -14.59 -23.83
C ASP A 123 7.01 -13.57 -22.89
N CYS A 124 7.30 -13.95 -21.64
CA CYS A 124 7.81 -13.06 -20.60
C CYS A 124 6.96 -11.78 -20.47
N HIS A 125 5.63 -11.89 -20.56
CA HIS A 125 4.76 -10.72 -20.48
C HIS A 125 4.81 -10.02 -19.11
N HIS A 126 4.40 -8.75 -19.10
CA HIS A 126 4.21 -7.98 -17.88
C HIS A 126 2.81 -8.21 -17.33
N SER A 127 2.70 -8.41 -16.02
CA SER A 127 1.43 -8.48 -15.31
C SER A 127 1.49 -7.60 -14.05
N SER A 128 0.36 -7.50 -13.35
CA SER A 128 0.30 -6.78 -12.09
C SER A 128 1.18 -7.42 -11.00
N ASN A 129 1.73 -6.59 -10.13
CA ASN A 129 2.48 -6.95 -8.94
C ASN A 129 2.32 -5.83 -7.90
N CYS A 130 1.64 -6.03 -6.78
CA CYS A 130 0.95 -7.22 -6.28
C CYS A 130 -0.37 -7.55 -7.02
N GLY A 131 -0.56 -8.81 -7.47
CA GLY A 131 -1.79 -9.24 -8.14
C GLY A 131 -3.07 -9.07 -7.30
N GLN A 132 -3.02 -9.35 -6.00
CA GLN A 132 -4.17 -9.20 -5.09
C GLN A 132 -4.55 -7.73 -4.84
N VAL A 133 -3.55 -6.85 -4.74
CA VAL A 133 -3.79 -5.42 -4.61
C VAL A 133 -4.46 -4.91 -5.88
N GLN A 134 -3.93 -5.24 -7.06
CA GLN A 134 -4.55 -4.84 -8.33
C GLN A 134 -5.99 -5.34 -8.45
N ALA A 135 -6.23 -6.63 -8.19
CA ALA A 135 -7.58 -7.21 -8.24
C ALA A 135 -8.55 -6.52 -7.26
N THR A 136 -8.03 -6.01 -6.14
CA THR A 136 -8.83 -5.21 -5.19
C THR A 136 -9.15 -3.82 -5.77
N LEU A 137 -8.22 -3.19 -6.48
CA LEU A 137 -8.39 -1.85 -7.06
C LEU A 137 -9.27 -1.84 -8.30
N ASP A 138 -9.27 -2.90 -9.11
CA ASP A 138 -9.91 -2.95 -10.44
C ASP A 138 -11.35 -2.41 -10.44
N TRP A 139 -12.19 -2.87 -9.52
CA TRP A 139 -13.58 -2.41 -9.42
C TRP A 139 -13.67 -0.91 -9.10
N TYR A 140 -12.88 -0.43 -8.15
CA TYR A 140 -12.90 0.98 -7.75
C TYR A 140 -12.37 1.91 -8.84
N GLN A 141 -11.36 1.46 -9.59
CA GLN A 141 -10.82 2.20 -10.73
C GLN A 141 -11.85 2.28 -11.87
N GLN A 142 -12.59 1.20 -12.13
CA GLN A 142 -13.67 1.20 -13.12
C GLN A 142 -14.81 2.15 -12.73
N GLU A 143 -15.26 2.10 -11.48
CA GLU A 143 -16.29 3.02 -10.95
C GLU A 143 -15.82 4.48 -11.01
N TYR A 144 -14.55 4.74 -10.67
CA TYR A 144 -13.95 6.08 -10.78
C TYR A 144 -13.86 6.57 -12.22
N ALA A 145 -13.35 5.74 -13.14
CA ALA A 145 -13.28 6.06 -14.56
C ALA A 145 -14.67 6.38 -15.14
N PHE A 146 -15.67 5.56 -14.83
CA PHE A 146 -17.05 5.83 -15.22
C PHE A 146 -17.54 7.18 -14.70
N ALA A 147 -17.28 7.52 -13.44
CA ALA A 147 -17.68 8.79 -12.85
C ALA A 147 -16.98 10.00 -13.48
N CYS A 148 -15.69 9.86 -13.81
CA CYS A 148 -14.90 10.86 -14.52
C CYS A 148 -15.45 11.13 -15.92
N ASP A 149 -15.78 10.08 -16.67
CA ASP A 149 -16.27 10.18 -18.05
C ASP A 149 -17.74 10.63 -18.12
N SER A 150 -18.53 10.31 -17.10
CA SER A 150 -19.99 10.52 -17.09
C SER A 150 -20.44 11.77 -16.30
N THR A 151 -19.48 12.52 -15.76
CA THR A 151 -19.70 13.83 -15.16
C THR A 151 -19.09 14.88 -16.08
N LEU A 152 -19.92 15.72 -16.70
CA LEU A 152 -19.49 16.65 -17.74
C LEU A 152 -19.59 18.10 -17.29
N LEU A 153 -18.66 18.93 -17.75
CA LEU A 153 -18.57 20.36 -17.51
C LEU A 153 -18.84 21.12 -18.81
N GLN A 154 -19.59 22.22 -18.74
CA GLN A 154 -19.86 23.09 -19.88
C GLN A 154 -20.10 24.54 -19.43
N CYS A 155 -19.68 25.50 -20.25
CA CYS A 155 -20.10 26.90 -20.14
C CYS A 155 -21.13 27.22 -21.24
N ILE A 156 -22.24 27.88 -20.90
CA ILE A 156 -23.22 28.39 -21.87
C ILE A 156 -23.63 29.78 -21.42
N ASP A 157 -23.55 30.78 -22.32
CA ASP A 157 -23.94 32.17 -22.03
C ASP A 157 -23.29 32.75 -20.75
N ASN A 158 -22.00 32.45 -20.52
CA ASN A 158 -21.21 32.79 -19.32
C ASN A 158 -21.69 32.15 -18.00
N GLU A 159 -22.57 31.15 -18.06
CA GLU A 159 -23.01 30.36 -16.91
C GLU A 159 -22.38 28.96 -16.96
N TYR A 160 -22.00 28.44 -15.79
CA TYR A 160 -21.29 27.17 -15.66
C TYR A 160 -22.22 26.05 -15.23
N TYR A 161 -22.17 24.94 -15.97
CA TYR A 161 -23.07 23.81 -15.80
C TYR A 161 -22.32 22.50 -15.62
N ILE A 162 -22.91 21.63 -14.81
CA ILE A 162 -22.48 20.25 -14.63
C ILE A 162 -23.59 19.30 -15.07
N THR A 163 -23.26 18.37 -15.96
CA THR A 163 -24.14 17.29 -16.37
C THR A 163 -23.71 16.02 -15.65
N ILE A 164 -24.65 15.36 -14.97
CA ILE A 164 -24.36 14.17 -14.18
C ILE A 164 -25.27 13.03 -14.65
N ASP A 165 -24.69 11.88 -14.94
CA ASP A 165 -25.43 10.66 -15.24
C ASP A 165 -26.38 10.27 -14.10
N LYS A 166 -27.56 9.76 -14.44
CA LYS A 166 -28.61 9.39 -13.48
C LYS A 166 -28.15 8.30 -12.51
N LEU A 167 -27.23 7.42 -12.92
CA LEU A 167 -26.65 6.41 -12.04
C LEU A 167 -25.92 7.08 -10.85
N LEU A 168 -25.08 8.08 -11.13
CA LEU A 168 -24.31 8.83 -10.12
C LEU A 168 -25.17 9.76 -9.25
N LEU A 169 -26.36 10.11 -9.73
CA LEU A 169 -27.35 10.90 -8.96
C LEU A 169 -28.15 10.05 -7.98
N ASN A 170 -28.30 8.76 -8.24
CA ASN A 170 -29.06 7.87 -7.38
C ASN A 170 -28.21 7.48 -6.16
N GLN A 171 -28.69 7.83 -4.98
CA GLN A 171 -28.00 7.59 -3.71
C GLN A 171 -28.50 6.33 -2.98
N GLU A 172 -29.45 5.61 -3.58
CA GLU A 172 -30.11 4.44 -2.96
C GLU A 172 -29.41 3.11 -3.27
N TYR A 173 -28.44 3.08 -4.19
CA TYR A 173 -27.70 1.86 -4.49
C TYR A 173 -26.90 1.35 -3.28
N ASP A 174 -26.77 0.03 -3.19
CA ASP A 174 -26.01 -0.62 -2.13
C ASP A 174 -24.50 -0.48 -2.31
N GLU A 175 -24.04 -0.44 -3.56
CA GLU A 175 -22.61 -0.36 -3.89
C GLU A 175 -22.38 0.57 -5.09
N GLY A 176 -21.20 1.19 -5.13
CA GLY A 176 -20.75 2.05 -6.23
C GLY A 176 -19.98 3.28 -5.76
N LEU A 177 -19.66 4.16 -6.72
CA LEU A 177 -19.16 5.51 -6.45
C LEU A 177 -20.30 6.52 -6.33
N PHE A 178 -20.27 7.31 -5.26
CA PHE A 178 -21.27 8.33 -4.95
C PHE A 178 -20.63 9.71 -4.94
N LEU A 179 -21.21 10.63 -5.72
CA LEU A 179 -20.74 12.01 -5.80
C LEU A 179 -21.17 12.82 -4.57
N GLN A 180 -20.28 13.71 -4.12
CA GLN A 180 -20.58 14.73 -3.12
C GLN A 180 -21.35 15.89 -3.77
N LEU A 181 -22.64 15.65 -4.06
CA LEU A 181 -23.48 16.56 -4.85
C LEU A 181 -23.56 17.98 -4.29
N SER A 182 -23.42 18.17 -2.97
CA SER A 182 -23.39 19.50 -2.33
C SER A 182 -22.15 20.32 -2.67
N LYS A 183 -21.05 19.67 -3.07
CA LYS A 183 -19.82 20.32 -3.54
C LYS A 183 -19.84 20.59 -5.05
N LEU A 184 -20.62 19.81 -5.81
CA LEU A 184 -20.64 19.90 -7.28
C LEU A 184 -21.76 20.80 -7.80
N ILE A 185 -22.94 20.76 -7.17
CA ILE A 185 -24.15 21.44 -7.64
C ILE A 185 -24.39 22.72 -6.82
N ALA A 186 -24.79 23.80 -7.51
CA ALA A 186 -25.15 25.04 -6.87
C ALA A 186 -26.27 24.86 -5.83
N THR A 187 -26.22 25.69 -4.78
CA THR A 187 -27.29 25.77 -3.78
C THR A 187 -27.96 27.14 -3.83
N LYS A 188 -29.26 27.17 -3.54
CA LYS A 188 -30.05 28.41 -3.41
C LYS A 188 -30.85 28.33 -2.13
N LYS A 189 -30.69 29.30 -1.22
CA LYS A 189 -31.29 29.30 0.12
C LYS A 189 -31.00 28.01 0.91
N GLY A 190 -29.77 27.50 0.82
CA GLY A 190 -29.32 26.30 1.54
C GLY A 190 -29.85 24.96 0.99
N LYS A 191 -30.59 24.96 -0.11
CA LYS A 191 -31.05 23.74 -0.80
C LYS A 191 -30.34 23.59 -2.14
N ARG A 192 -30.04 22.35 -2.53
CA ARG A 192 -29.55 22.03 -3.88
C ARG A 192 -30.53 22.58 -4.91
N GLN A 193 -30.01 23.20 -5.96
CA GLN A 193 -30.84 23.66 -7.06
C GLN A 193 -31.40 22.47 -7.86
N ASP A 194 -32.62 22.66 -8.39
CA ASP A 194 -33.24 21.70 -9.30
C ASP A 194 -32.49 21.66 -10.64
N PRO A 195 -32.55 20.54 -11.36
CA PRO A 195 -31.92 20.45 -12.68
C PRO A 195 -32.57 21.45 -13.64
N ILE A 196 -31.74 22.15 -14.42
CA ILE A 196 -32.21 23.06 -15.47
C ILE A 196 -32.62 22.31 -16.74
N ASN A 197 -32.11 21.09 -16.92
CA ASN A 197 -32.49 20.22 -18.02
C ASN A 197 -32.44 18.75 -17.57
N ILE A 198 -33.38 17.95 -18.06
CA ILE A 198 -33.49 16.52 -17.77
C ILE A 198 -33.34 15.78 -19.09
N LEU A 199 -32.24 15.04 -19.22
CA LEU A 199 -31.93 14.23 -20.40
C LEU A 199 -32.41 12.78 -20.20
N SER A 200 -32.27 11.96 -21.24
CA SER A 200 -32.65 10.54 -21.21
C SER A 200 -31.86 9.76 -20.14
N THR A 201 -30.56 10.00 -20.02
CA THR A 201 -29.67 9.30 -19.07
C THR A 201 -29.01 10.22 -18.04
N ALA A 202 -29.10 11.54 -18.18
CA ALA A 202 -28.42 12.49 -17.30
C ALA A 202 -29.31 13.66 -16.88
N LYS A 203 -28.82 14.51 -15.98
CA LYS A 203 -29.44 15.80 -15.63
C LYS A 203 -28.39 16.90 -15.61
N VAL A 204 -28.78 18.09 -16.02
CA VAL A 204 -27.93 19.28 -16.07
C VAL A 204 -28.28 20.19 -14.89
N PHE A 205 -27.26 20.60 -14.14
CA PHE A 205 -27.38 21.48 -12.99
C PHE A 205 -26.45 22.68 -13.12
N PRO A 206 -26.76 23.82 -12.49
CA PRO A 206 -25.78 24.88 -12.29
C PRO A 206 -24.64 24.38 -11.40
N ALA A 207 -23.40 24.62 -11.79
CA ALA A 207 -22.22 24.23 -11.03
C ALA A 207 -22.11 25.05 -9.74
N SER A 208 -21.60 24.44 -8.67
CA SER A 208 -21.38 25.15 -7.41
C SER A 208 -20.25 26.18 -7.57
N THR A 209 -20.32 27.28 -6.81
CA THR A 209 -19.24 28.27 -6.76
C THR A 209 -17.91 27.65 -6.34
N ALA A 210 -17.93 26.70 -5.40
CA ALA A 210 -16.73 26.00 -4.95
C ALA A 210 -16.07 25.17 -6.06
N LEU A 211 -16.87 24.50 -6.90
CA LEU A 211 -16.35 23.75 -8.05
C LEU A 211 -15.78 24.70 -9.11
N ILE A 212 -16.47 25.82 -9.39
CA ILE A 212 -16.01 26.83 -10.36
C ILE A 212 -14.68 27.44 -9.91
N ASP A 213 -14.59 27.86 -8.64
CA ASP A 213 -13.38 28.45 -8.07
C ASP A 213 -12.22 27.44 -8.10
N PHE A 214 -12.46 26.19 -7.71
CA PHE A 214 -11.48 25.11 -7.80
C PHE A 214 -10.97 24.92 -9.23
N LEU A 215 -11.86 24.77 -10.21
CA LEU A 215 -11.49 24.58 -11.61
C LEU A 215 -10.71 25.78 -12.17
N LYS A 216 -11.07 27.00 -11.75
CA LYS A 216 -10.34 28.22 -12.09
C LYS A 216 -8.92 28.22 -11.51
N GLU A 217 -8.74 27.82 -10.26
CA GLU A 217 -7.42 27.67 -9.63
C GLU A 217 -6.55 26.62 -10.36
N GLN A 218 -7.17 25.60 -10.94
CA GLN A 218 -6.49 24.59 -11.77
C GLN A 218 -6.29 25.03 -13.24
N ASN A 219 -6.60 26.28 -13.60
CA ASN A 219 -6.57 26.81 -14.97
C ASN A 219 -7.42 26.04 -16.00
N TYR A 220 -8.47 25.34 -15.53
CA TYR A 220 -9.38 24.62 -16.42
C TYR A 220 -10.09 25.58 -17.37
N GLN A 221 -10.13 25.21 -18.66
CA GLN A 221 -10.80 25.98 -19.70
C GLN A 221 -12.17 25.36 -19.97
N TRP A 222 -13.23 26.05 -19.58
CA TRP A 222 -14.58 25.57 -19.83
C TRP A 222 -14.91 25.63 -21.32
N SER A 223 -15.39 24.51 -21.87
CA SER A 223 -15.84 24.46 -23.26
C SER A 223 -17.22 25.09 -23.42
N GLU A 224 -17.32 26.04 -24.36
CA GLU A 224 -18.59 26.66 -24.79
C GLU A 224 -19.33 25.84 -25.86
N LYS A 225 -18.60 24.95 -26.57
CA LYS A 225 -19.12 24.26 -27.77
C LYS A 225 -19.79 22.93 -27.44
N LYS A 226 -19.20 22.17 -26.52
CA LYS A 226 -19.65 20.83 -26.13
C LYS A 226 -19.33 20.56 -24.66
N PRO A 227 -20.12 19.74 -23.96
CA PRO A 227 -19.73 19.22 -22.65
C PRO A 227 -18.43 18.42 -22.73
N GLU A 228 -17.59 18.54 -21.71
CA GLU A 228 -16.34 17.79 -21.57
C GLU A 228 -16.29 17.05 -20.24
N ALA A 229 -15.70 15.85 -20.21
CA ALA A 229 -15.58 15.05 -19.00
C ALA A 229 -14.78 15.81 -17.92
N ILE A 230 -15.22 15.67 -16.66
CA ILE A 230 -14.52 16.25 -15.51
C ILE A 230 -13.13 15.62 -15.32
N GLY A 231 -12.95 14.36 -15.74
CA GLY A 231 -11.65 13.69 -15.74
C GLY A 231 -10.92 13.78 -14.40
N GLU A 232 -9.63 14.10 -14.45
CA GLU A 232 -8.74 14.26 -13.29
C GLU A 232 -9.17 15.37 -12.30
N TYR A 233 -10.10 16.23 -12.67
CA TYR A 233 -10.66 17.26 -11.78
C TYR A 233 -11.70 16.68 -10.80
N LEU A 234 -12.13 15.42 -10.97
CA LEU A 234 -12.90 14.70 -9.97
C LEU A 234 -11.97 14.26 -8.82
N LYS A 235 -11.66 15.19 -7.94
CA LYS A 235 -10.77 15.01 -6.79
C LYS A 235 -11.38 14.10 -5.71
N PRO A 236 -10.54 13.44 -4.88
CA PRO A 236 -10.97 12.43 -3.91
C PRO A 236 -11.99 12.90 -2.88
N ASP A 237 -12.08 14.21 -2.62
CA ASP A 237 -13.05 14.78 -1.69
C ASP A 237 -14.40 15.10 -2.35
N LEU A 238 -14.54 14.91 -3.66
CA LEU A 238 -15.76 15.11 -4.44
C LEU A 238 -16.59 13.83 -4.59
N PHE A 239 -16.12 12.70 -4.08
CA PHE A 239 -16.85 11.43 -4.10
C PHE A 239 -16.51 10.56 -2.88
N TYR A 240 -17.23 9.44 -2.75
CA TYR A 240 -16.91 8.37 -1.81
C TYR A 240 -17.42 7.04 -2.39
N PHE A 241 -16.89 5.93 -1.89
CA PHE A 241 -17.38 4.60 -2.25
C PHE A 241 -18.32 4.07 -1.16
N LYS A 242 -19.35 3.34 -1.60
CA LYS A 242 -20.14 2.44 -0.75
C LYS A 242 -19.93 1.03 -1.28
N LYS A 243 -19.65 0.09 -0.39
CA LYS A 243 -19.53 -1.34 -0.72
C LYS A 243 -19.67 -2.17 0.54
N THR A 244 -20.26 -3.35 0.44
CA THR A 244 -20.26 -4.32 1.53
C THR A 244 -18.96 -5.10 1.50
N LEU A 245 -18.11 -4.92 2.51
CA LEU A 245 -16.83 -5.60 2.59
C LEU A 245 -17.02 -7.03 3.10
N THR A 246 -16.53 -8.01 2.33
CA THR A 246 -16.52 -9.41 2.74
C THR A 246 -15.44 -9.65 3.80
N ASN A 247 -15.56 -10.73 4.57
CA ASN A 247 -14.61 -10.96 5.64
C ASN A 247 -13.22 -11.39 5.17
N ASP A 248 -13.15 -12.00 3.98
CA ASP A 248 -11.99 -12.69 3.46
C ASP A 248 -10.99 -11.75 2.75
N ASN A 249 -11.46 -10.59 2.28
CA ASN A 249 -10.59 -9.61 1.62
C ASN A 249 -9.99 -8.60 2.62
N HIS A 250 -8.93 -9.04 3.30
CA HIS A 250 -8.22 -8.21 4.28
C HIS A 250 -7.57 -6.96 3.66
N VAL A 251 -7.05 -7.07 2.44
CA VAL A 251 -6.44 -5.95 1.70
C VAL A 251 -7.50 -4.87 1.44
N GLU A 252 -8.65 -5.24 0.91
CA GLU A 252 -9.73 -4.27 0.65
C GLU A 252 -10.20 -3.56 1.93
N LYS A 253 -10.30 -4.28 3.05
CA LYS A 253 -10.62 -3.66 4.35
C LYS A 253 -9.58 -2.63 4.79
N ASN A 254 -8.31 -2.83 4.46
CA ASN A 254 -7.25 -1.86 4.77
C ASN A 254 -7.37 -0.62 3.90
N LEU A 255 -7.66 -0.81 2.61
CA LEU A 255 -7.65 0.24 1.60
C LEU A 255 -8.96 1.03 1.51
N PHE A 256 -10.10 0.45 1.90
CA PHE A 256 -11.44 0.98 1.59
C PHE A 256 -11.63 2.46 1.93
N GLN A 257 -11.25 2.88 3.14
CA GLN A 257 -11.42 4.27 3.58
C GLN A 257 -10.49 5.26 2.84
N PHE A 258 -9.43 4.75 2.21
CA PHE A 258 -8.44 5.52 1.44
C PHE A 258 -8.68 5.46 -0.06
N MET A 259 -9.63 4.64 -0.50
CA MET A 259 -9.81 4.30 -1.90
C MET A 259 -10.01 5.51 -2.82
N PRO A 260 -10.77 6.58 -2.43
CA PRO A 260 -10.84 7.79 -3.25
C PRO A 260 -9.46 8.40 -3.56
N TRP A 261 -8.56 8.45 -2.59
CA TRP A 261 -7.20 8.97 -2.75
C TRP A 261 -6.30 8.03 -3.55
N ILE A 262 -6.48 6.72 -3.38
CA ILE A 262 -5.72 5.70 -4.12
C ILE A 262 -6.05 5.78 -5.62
N VAL A 263 -7.33 5.75 -5.99
CA VAL A 263 -7.73 5.72 -7.41
C VAL A 263 -7.52 7.06 -8.14
N THR A 264 -7.36 8.15 -7.38
CA THR A 264 -7.03 9.49 -7.92
C THR A 264 -5.53 9.79 -7.93
N SER A 265 -4.70 8.87 -7.41
CA SER A 265 -3.25 8.97 -7.44
C SER A 265 -2.70 8.72 -8.84
N ASN A 266 -1.55 9.32 -9.16
CA ASN A 266 -0.83 9.01 -10.39
C ASN A 266 -0.29 7.57 -10.40
N GLU A 267 -0.03 7.01 -9.21
CA GLU A 267 0.49 5.65 -9.03
C GLU A 267 -0.42 4.86 -8.05
N PRO A 268 -1.63 4.45 -8.46
CA PRO A 268 -2.60 3.82 -7.56
C PRO A 268 -2.07 2.56 -6.87
N MET A 269 -1.30 1.75 -7.59
CA MET A 269 -0.70 0.52 -7.05
C MET A 269 0.31 0.81 -5.96
N LEU A 270 1.18 1.80 -6.16
CA LEU A 270 2.13 2.24 -5.15
C LEU A 270 1.41 2.80 -3.93
N SER A 271 0.47 3.73 -4.14
CA SER A 271 -0.30 4.34 -3.05
C SER A 271 -1.09 3.29 -2.24
N ALA A 272 -1.64 2.27 -2.91
CA ALA A 272 -2.31 1.16 -2.22
C ALA A 272 -1.32 0.35 -1.37
N ALA A 273 -0.15 0.01 -1.90
CA ALA A 273 0.86 -0.73 -1.16
C ALA A 273 1.35 0.05 0.09
N GLU A 274 1.63 1.35 -0.05
CA GLU A 274 2.01 2.24 1.05
C GLU A 274 0.95 2.29 2.15
N VAL A 275 -0.32 2.52 1.79
CA VAL A 275 -1.44 2.53 2.74
C VAL A 275 -1.55 1.20 3.46
N ASN A 276 -1.41 0.09 2.72
CA ASN A 276 -1.52 -1.24 3.29
C ASN A 276 -0.41 -1.51 4.32
N VAL A 277 0.83 -1.08 4.07
CA VAL A 277 1.93 -1.19 5.03
C VAL A 277 1.60 -0.46 6.33
N GLN A 278 1.14 0.79 6.24
CA GLN A 278 0.87 1.60 7.43
C GLN A 278 -0.27 1.02 8.27
N ILE A 279 -1.35 0.58 7.62
CA ILE A 279 -2.50 -0.01 8.30
C ILE A 279 -2.14 -1.38 8.90
N GLU A 280 -1.35 -2.20 8.19
CA GLU A 280 -0.92 -3.49 8.73
C GLU A 280 0.07 -3.33 9.88
N PHE A 281 1.00 -2.36 9.84
CA PHE A 281 1.87 -2.06 10.96
C PHE A 281 1.05 -1.73 12.22
N ASP A 282 0.14 -0.76 12.11
CA ASP A 282 -0.72 -0.31 13.20
C ASP A 282 -1.57 -1.45 13.80
N LYS A 283 -2.06 -2.35 12.95
CA LYS A 283 -2.87 -3.51 13.34
C LYS A 283 -2.03 -4.64 13.94
N SER A 284 -0.87 -4.92 13.39
CA SER A 284 0.01 -6.03 13.76
C SER A 284 0.75 -5.71 15.05
N TYR A 285 1.28 -4.50 15.17
CA TYR A 285 1.87 -3.98 16.41
C TYR A 285 0.94 -4.18 17.61
N ARG A 286 -0.33 -3.79 17.51
CA ARG A 286 -1.31 -3.99 18.60
C ARG A 286 -1.58 -5.45 18.92
N SER A 287 -1.46 -6.34 17.94
CA SER A 287 -1.59 -7.78 18.15
C SER A 287 -0.37 -8.34 18.88
N ILE A 288 0.83 -7.90 18.49
CA ILE A 288 2.11 -8.30 19.08
C ILE A 288 2.18 -7.88 20.54
N VAL A 289 1.91 -6.60 20.85
CA VAL A 289 1.94 -6.07 22.23
C VAL A 289 0.98 -6.79 23.17
N ARG A 290 -0.11 -7.36 22.64
CA ARG A 290 -1.13 -8.05 23.43
C ARG A 290 -0.89 -9.55 23.55
N GLU A 291 0.08 -10.12 22.84
CA GLU A 291 0.34 -11.55 22.86
C GLU A 291 1.15 -11.94 24.10
N PRO A 292 0.58 -12.73 25.04
CA PRO A 292 1.29 -13.11 26.26
C PRO A 292 2.58 -13.89 26.00
N GLU A 293 2.63 -14.71 24.95
CA GLU A 293 3.77 -15.57 24.64
C GLU A 293 5.01 -14.78 24.18
N TYR A 294 4.84 -13.53 23.74
CA TYR A 294 5.95 -12.62 23.46
C TYR A 294 6.50 -11.91 24.69
N GLN A 295 5.83 -11.99 25.84
CA GLN A 295 6.35 -11.36 27.06
C GLN A 295 7.70 -11.95 27.45
N GLN A 296 8.57 -11.10 27.98
CA GLN A 296 9.91 -11.46 28.45
C GLN A 296 10.86 -11.98 27.35
N ARG A 297 10.60 -11.62 26.09
CA ARG A 297 11.45 -11.95 24.94
C ARG A 297 11.95 -10.68 24.25
N ASN A 298 13.12 -10.78 23.61
CA ASN A 298 13.50 -9.77 22.65
C ASN A 298 12.72 -10.00 21.36
N LEU A 299 12.07 -8.95 20.86
CA LEU A 299 11.30 -8.99 19.63
C LEU A 299 11.51 -7.70 18.84
N ILE A 300 11.86 -7.82 17.58
CA ILE A 300 11.90 -6.70 16.64
C ILE A 300 10.88 -6.97 15.53
N TYR A 301 9.90 -6.09 15.37
CA TYR A 301 8.93 -6.13 14.28
C TYR A 301 9.19 -4.95 13.35
N ILE A 302 9.57 -5.23 12.09
CA ILE A 302 9.85 -4.23 11.06
C ILE A 302 8.78 -4.33 9.98
N ALA A 303 8.16 -3.20 9.66
CA ALA A 303 7.25 -3.05 8.52
C ALA A 303 7.86 -2.15 7.44
N GLY A 304 7.55 -2.42 6.18
CA GLY A 304 7.97 -1.60 5.05
C GLY A 304 7.39 -2.05 3.72
N LEU A 305 7.93 -1.50 2.63
CA LEU A 305 7.51 -1.79 1.26
C LEU A 305 8.63 -2.52 0.53
N ASN A 306 8.32 -3.70 -0.04
CA ASN A 306 9.17 -4.34 -1.02
C ASN A 306 8.88 -3.72 -2.41
N ILE A 307 9.91 -3.18 -3.05
CA ILE A 307 9.86 -2.75 -4.45
C ILE A 307 10.52 -3.83 -5.28
N ASP A 308 9.71 -4.56 -6.04
CA ASP A 308 10.18 -5.65 -6.89
C ASP A 308 10.56 -5.08 -8.25
N ILE A 309 11.86 -4.90 -8.47
CA ILE A 309 12.34 -4.40 -9.74
C ILE A 309 11.98 -5.42 -10.81
N SER A 310 11.39 -4.98 -11.92
CA SER A 310 11.05 -5.85 -13.04
C SER A 310 12.35 -6.43 -13.65
N PRO A 311 12.48 -7.76 -13.77
CA PRO A 311 13.70 -8.37 -14.26
C PRO A 311 13.86 -8.18 -15.77
N THR A 312 15.11 -8.21 -16.21
CA THR A 312 15.44 -8.26 -17.64
C THR A 312 15.44 -9.70 -18.17
N ASN A 313 15.27 -9.89 -19.48
CA ASN A 313 15.28 -11.23 -20.08
C ASN A 313 16.63 -11.93 -19.83
N GLY A 314 16.57 -13.16 -19.30
CA GLY A 314 17.75 -13.97 -18.98
C GLY A 314 18.32 -13.76 -17.58
N GLN A 315 17.79 -12.80 -16.81
CA GLN A 315 18.11 -12.65 -15.40
C GLN A 315 17.53 -13.82 -14.59
N LEU A 316 18.30 -14.38 -13.65
CA LEU A 316 17.86 -15.53 -12.84
C LEU A 316 16.98 -15.13 -11.66
N PHE A 317 17.39 -14.10 -10.92
CA PHE A 317 16.67 -13.53 -9.79
C PHE A 317 16.56 -12.03 -9.96
N SER A 318 15.39 -11.50 -9.66
CA SER A 318 15.22 -10.05 -9.71
C SER A 318 15.76 -9.37 -8.46
N GLU A 319 16.16 -8.12 -8.64
CA GLU A 319 16.51 -7.23 -7.54
C GLU A 319 15.22 -6.85 -6.79
N THR A 320 15.25 -6.94 -5.46
CA THR A 320 14.23 -6.34 -4.60
C THR A 320 14.89 -5.22 -3.81
N GLN A 321 14.16 -4.13 -3.63
CA GLN A 321 14.53 -3.05 -2.74
C GLN A 321 13.54 -2.98 -1.58
N PHE A 322 13.98 -2.48 -0.43
CA PHE A 322 13.16 -2.30 0.75
C PHE A 322 13.10 -0.83 1.14
N VAL A 323 11.90 -0.34 1.39
CA VAL A 323 11.67 0.96 2.02
C VAL A 323 11.13 0.71 3.43
N PRO A 324 11.91 0.94 4.49
CA PRO A 324 11.43 0.79 5.85
C PRO A 324 10.33 1.81 6.12
N TRP A 325 9.30 1.41 6.87
CA TRP A 325 8.24 2.31 7.35
C TRP A 325 8.40 2.59 8.84
N ALA A 326 8.39 1.54 9.67
CA ALA A 326 8.50 1.67 11.11
C ALA A 326 8.93 0.35 11.72
N ALA A 327 9.47 0.41 12.93
CA ALA A 327 9.75 -0.78 13.73
C ALA A 327 9.23 -0.66 15.16
N TYR A 328 8.79 -1.80 15.71
CA TYR A 328 8.56 -1.98 17.13
C TYR A 328 9.69 -2.84 17.70
N VAL A 329 10.32 -2.36 18.76
CA VAL A 329 11.39 -3.07 19.47
C VAL A 329 10.93 -3.33 20.90
N GLN A 330 11.01 -4.58 21.32
CA GLN A 330 10.73 -5.05 22.67
C GLN A 330 11.95 -5.78 23.20
N ASN A 331 12.32 -5.47 24.44
CA ASN A 331 13.38 -6.16 25.16
C ASN A 331 12.78 -7.19 26.14
N LYS A 332 13.59 -8.17 26.51
CA LYS A 332 13.22 -9.22 27.48
C LYS A 332 12.81 -8.71 28.87
N ASP A 333 13.17 -7.48 29.23
CA ASP A 333 12.76 -6.85 30.49
C ASP A 333 11.36 -6.19 30.41
N GLY A 334 10.72 -6.23 29.24
CA GLY A 334 9.41 -5.62 28.96
C GLY A 334 9.48 -4.17 28.52
N SER A 335 10.66 -3.54 28.53
CA SER A 335 10.85 -2.23 27.91
C SER A 335 10.65 -2.33 26.40
N HIS A 336 10.07 -1.29 25.81
CA HIS A 336 9.80 -1.26 24.38
C HIS A 336 9.74 0.18 23.87
N TYR A 337 9.96 0.33 22.56
CA TYR A 337 9.88 1.60 21.86
C TYR A 337 9.50 1.39 20.39
N ILE A 338 9.13 2.48 19.73
CA ILE A 338 8.85 2.55 18.30
C ILE A 338 9.99 3.34 17.65
N LEU A 339 10.45 2.86 16.50
CA LEU A 339 11.29 3.61 15.58
C LEU A 339 10.42 4.06 14.42
N GLU A 340 10.24 5.37 14.28
CA GLU A 340 9.60 5.95 13.10
C GLU A 340 10.53 5.85 11.88
N GLN A 341 10.01 6.08 10.67
CA GLN A 341 10.72 5.82 9.42
C GLN A 341 12.16 6.34 9.37
N ASP A 342 12.36 7.64 9.67
CA ASP A 342 13.68 8.28 9.64
C ASP A 342 14.62 7.65 10.68
N GLU A 343 14.11 7.38 11.88
CA GLU A 343 14.89 6.79 12.98
C GLU A 343 15.30 5.35 12.67
N LEU A 344 14.38 4.56 12.12
CA LEU A 344 14.64 3.20 11.67
C LEU A 344 15.67 3.19 10.54
N TYR A 345 15.51 4.06 9.53
CA TYR A 345 16.45 4.15 8.43
C TYR A 345 17.85 4.53 8.91
N GLN A 346 17.97 5.53 9.78
CA GLN A 346 19.27 5.89 10.38
C GLN A 346 19.84 4.78 11.26
N ARG A 347 19.00 4.06 12.02
CA ARG A 347 19.43 2.90 12.81
C ARG A 347 20.03 1.82 11.92
N LEU A 348 19.35 1.47 10.82
CA LEU A 348 19.85 0.50 9.84
C LEU A 348 21.17 0.97 9.21
N LEU A 349 21.29 2.25 8.85
CA LEU A 349 22.52 2.81 8.28
C LEU A 349 23.72 2.79 9.25
N ASN A 350 23.46 2.92 10.54
CA ASN A 350 24.48 2.87 11.58
C ASN A 350 24.95 1.44 11.87
N SER A 351 24.11 0.43 11.64
CA SER A 351 24.52 -0.98 11.70
C SER A 351 25.32 -1.37 10.46
N SER A 352 26.27 -2.30 10.61
CA SER A 352 27.13 -2.75 9.51
C SER A 352 26.32 -3.41 8.38
N SER A 353 26.72 -3.16 7.12
CA SER A 353 26.23 -3.89 5.94
C SER A 353 26.89 -5.25 5.76
N ASP A 354 27.97 -5.52 6.50
CA ASP A 354 28.67 -6.80 6.50
C ASP A 354 28.18 -7.64 7.70
N ASN A 355 27.64 -8.82 7.42
CA ASN A 355 27.23 -9.79 8.44
C ASN A 355 28.27 -10.93 8.50
N PRO A 356 29.13 -10.97 9.54
CA PRO A 356 30.18 -11.98 9.66
C PRO A 356 29.65 -13.40 9.92
N HIS A 357 28.36 -13.53 10.19
CA HIS A 357 27.65 -14.79 10.48
C HIS A 357 26.79 -15.28 9.31
N VAL A 358 26.92 -14.65 8.14
CA VAL A 358 26.17 -15.07 6.95
C VAL A 358 26.45 -16.53 6.60
N THR A 359 25.40 -17.31 6.38
CA THR A 359 25.52 -18.73 6.04
C THR A 359 25.89 -18.92 4.58
N ASP A 360 26.93 -19.74 4.33
CA ASP A 360 27.14 -20.32 3.01
C ASP A 360 26.16 -21.49 2.83
N MET A 361 25.17 -21.29 1.97
CA MET A 361 24.13 -22.27 1.73
C MET A 361 24.67 -23.57 1.10
N ASN A 362 25.76 -23.52 0.32
CA ASN A 362 26.35 -24.74 -0.25
C ASN A 362 27.04 -25.56 0.84
N GLU A 363 27.78 -24.92 1.73
CA GLU A 363 28.42 -25.60 2.86
C GLU A 363 27.36 -26.22 3.78
N ALA A 364 26.30 -25.46 4.12
CA ALA A 364 25.20 -25.97 4.95
C ALA A 364 24.47 -27.17 4.32
N LEU A 365 24.25 -27.16 2.99
CA LEU A 365 23.64 -28.30 2.29
C LEU A 365 24.53 -29.54 2.31
N LEU A 366 25.85 -29.36 2.20
CA LEU A 366 26.80 -30.47 2.30
C LEU A 366 26.79 -31.10 3.70
N GLU A 367 26.72 -30.30 4.77
CA GLU A 367 26.59 -30.80 6.14
C GLU A 367 25.36 -31.70 6.33
N THR A 368 24.22 -31.34 5.72
CA THR A 368 23.00 -32.15 5.78
C THR A 368 23.04 -33.43 4.94
N SER A 369 24.04 -33.55 4.05
CA SER A 369 24.17 -34.66 3.10
C SER A 369 25.22 -35.70 3.53
N THR A 370 25.91 -35.46 4.65
CA THR A 370 27.03 -36.28 5.15
C THR A 370 26.68 -37.26 6.27
N ASP A 371 25.40 -37.66 6.38
CA ASP A 371 24.94 -38.85 7.11
C ASP A 371 24.55 -39.97 6.13
#